data_AF-A0A607BFG7-F1
#
_entry.id   AF-A0A607BFG7-F1
#
_cell.length_a   1.000
_cell.length_b   1.000
_cell.length_c   1.000
_cell.angle_alpha   90.00
_cell.angle_beta   90.00
_cell.angle_gamma   90.00
#
_symmetry.space_group_name_H-M   'P 1'
#
loop_
_entity.id
_entity.type
_entity.pdbx_description
1 polymer ?
#
loop_
_entity_poly.entity_id
_entity_poly.type
_entity_poly.pdbx_seq_one_letter_code
_entity_poly.pdbx_strand_id
1 'polypeptide(L)'
;MDIFINKISQDSFYSLVALLFFFFYLAFELIYISARNAFSMNSEPLTKQALFWSSIRIPFISFIYFGLFSWANYKFQFNQEGFNNFISISKLPLGLLSLCIPFVAIVNNIHRTIQTDEQIQQTKLKNRTDLFYSHQKNYIEYFNTSIKKNVYIIETMESPHSIVTKKVVESEIEIKIIAPFKLYKKIFNKASTYDNDFSISTTLINSLKSLWRGIDALIDELRYTVHEPDCFEIIYKIESAMTSISSNLQLSPIITKYSFIIDTNSFYFCSRFENEENLKRVLKAYFLLTQDILDTIDLKAYGYIVPDAVVQYSYMSEYIFPEWNSWTVKKSSSRISSFIRRAS
;
A
#
# COMPACT_ATOMS: atom_id res chain seq x y z
N MET A 1 57.42 -3.39 -47.44
CA MET A 1 55.99 -3.07 -47.59
C MET A 1 55.68 -2.79 -49.05
N ASP A 2 56.45 -1.92 -49.71
CA ASP A 2 56.29 -1.53 -51.12
C ASP A 2 56.32 -2.70 -52.12
N ILE A 3 57.19 -3.70 -51.92
CA ILE A 3 57.24 -4.90 -52.79
C ILE A 3 55.94 -5.72 -52.72
N PHE A 4 55.32 -5.79 -51.55
CA PHE A 4 54.10 -6.58 -51.35
C PHE A 4 52.86 -5.82 -51.87
N ILE A 5 52.79 -4.51 -51.66
CA ILE A 5 51.68 -3.69 -52.15
C ILE A 5 51.71 -3.58 -53.69
N ASN A 6 52.89 -3.48 -54.31
CA ASN A 6 53.01 -3.55 -55.78
C ASN A 6 52.63 -4.92 -56.36
N LYS A 7 52.86 -6.02 -55.63
CA LYS A 7 52.37 -7.35 -56.04
C LYS A 7 50.85 -7.45 -55.95
N ILE A 8 50.23 -6.86 -54.94
CA ILE A 8 48.77 -6.83 -54.79
C ILE A 8 48.09 -6.12 -55.97
N SER A 9 48.66 -5.01 -56.44
CA SER A 9 48.07 -4.24 -57.55
C SER A 9 48.23 -4.90 -58.92
N GLN A 10 49.23 -5.77 -59.10
CA GLN A 10 49.55 -6.42 -60.38
C GLN A 10 49.06 -7.86 -60.51
N ASP A 11 48.79 -8.54 -59.38
CA ASP A 11 48.45 -9.97 -59.35
C ASP A 11 47.16 -10.24 -58.56
N SER A 12 46.20 -10.84 -59.26
CA SER A 12 44.88 -11.22 -58.75
C SER A 12 44.93 -12.13 -57.51
N PHE A 13 45.95 -12.98 -57.39
CA PHE A 13 46.10 -13.89 -56.25
C PHE A 13 46.34 -13.12 -54.96
N TYR A 14 47.26 -12.14 -54.97
CA TYR A 14 47.58 -11.35 -53.79
C TYR A 14 46.43 -10.41 -53.38
N SER A 15 45.68 -9.88 -54.36
CA SER A 15 44.43 -9.14 -54.10
C SER A 15 43.39 -10.00 -53.38
N LEU A 16 43.21 -11.27 -53.79
CA LEU A 16 42.28 -12.19 -53.15
C LEU A 16 42.72 -12.52 -51.71
N VAL A 17 44.02 -12.76 -51.50
CA VAL A 17 44.58 -13.00 -50.16
C VAL A 17 44.35 -11.81 -49.23
N ALA A 18 44.54 -10.57 -49.70
CA ALA A 18 44.24 -9.36 -48.93
C ALA A 18 42.75 -9.31 -48.52
N LEU A 19 41.84 -9.51 -49.47
CA LEU A 19 40.40 -9.56 -49.17
C LEU A 19 40.05 -10.63 -48.13
N LEU A 20 40.65 -11.82 -48.20
CA LEU A 20 40.46 -12.86 -47.19
C LEU A 20 40.87 -12.41 -45.79
N PHE A 21 42.01 -11.71 -45.64
CA PHE A 21 42.41 -11.14 -44.35
C PHE A 21 41.37 -10.16 -43.80
N PHE A 22 40.79 -9.32 -44.65
CA PHE A 22 39.73 -8.42 -44.23
C PHE A 22 38.46 -9.17 -43.79
N PHE A 23 38.06 -10.21 -44.51
CA PHE A 23 36.94 -11.07 -44.09
C PHE A 23 37.22 -11.81 -42.79
N PHE A 24 38.45 -12.29 -42.57
CA PHE A 24 38.85 -12.86 -41.28
C PHE A 24 38.75 -11.84 -40.15
N TYR A 25 39.13 -10.58 -40.38
CA TYR A 25 38.94 -9.51 -39.40
C TYR A 25 37.46 -9.26 -39.09
N LEU A 26 36.59 -9.19 -40.10
CA LEU A 26 35.14 -9.04 -39.88
C LEU A 26 34.55 -10.23 -39.12
N ALA A 27 34.95 -11.45 -39.47
CA ALA A 27 34.55 -12.66 -38.75
C ALA A 27 35.02 -12.63 -37.29
N PHE A 28 36.24 -12.17 -37.03
CA PHE A 28 36.77 -11.99 -35.69
C PHE A 28 35.96 -10.98 -34.86
N GLU A 29 35.61 -9.82 -35.42
CA GLU A 29 34.76 -8.83 -34.74
C GLU A 29 33.35 -9.40 -34.46
N LEU A 30 32.76 -10.15 -35.40
CA LEU A 30 31.47 -10.81 -35.18
C LEU A 30 31.54 -11.86 -34.05
N ILE A 31 32.61 -12.66 -34.01
CA ILE A 31 32.86 -13.61 -32.93
C ILE A 31 33.05 -12.87 -31.60
N TYR A 32 33.78 -11.76 -31.58
CA TYR A 32 33.97 -10.92 -30.40
C TYR A 32 32.64 -10.36 -29.86
N ILE A 33 31.80 -9.81 -30.73
CA ILE A 33 30.46 -9.29 -30.41
C ILE A 33 29.60 -10.40 -29.82
N SER A 34 29.59 -11.59 -30.45
CA SER A 34 28.82 -12.73 -29.99
C SER A 34 29.32 -13.28 -28.65
N ALA A 35 30.64 -13.43 -28.47
CA ALA A 35 31.24 -13.94 -27.25
C ALA A 35 30.97 -13.02 -26.04
N ARG A 36 30.78 -11.72 -26.28
CA ARG A 36 30.43 -10.73 -25.26
C ARG A 36 28.93 -10.54 -25.07
N ASN A 37 28.07 -11.27 -25.79
CA ASN A 37 26.63 -11.05 -25.82
C ASN A 37 26.27 -9.57 -26.08
N ALA A 38 27.03 -8.90 -26.94
CA ALA A 38 26.96 -7.45 -27.10
C ALA A 38 25.61 -6.95 -27.64
N PHE A 39 24.79 -7.83 -28.23
CA PHE A 39 23.42 -7.53 -28.63
C PHE A 39 22.45 -7.44 -27.44
N SER A 40 22.78 -8.08 -26.31
CA SER A 40 22.03 -7.99 -25.06
C SER A 40 22.59 -6.84 -24.20
N MET A 41 22.43 -5.62 -24.69
CA MET A 41 22.85 -4.40 -23.98
C MET A 41 22.02 -4.19 -22.70
N ASN A 42 22.59 -3.44 -21.75
CA ASN A 42 21.92 -3.05 -20.50
C ASN A 42 21.89 -1.51 -20.37
N SER A 43 21.28 -0.99 -19.31
CA SER A 43 21.19 0.47 -19.07
C SER A 43 22.47 1.15 -18.63
N GLU A 44 23.56 0.42 -18.36
CA GLU A 44 24.84 1.01 -17.98
C GLU A 44 25.33 1.98 -19.06
N PRO A 45 26.25 2.93 -18.74
CA PRO A 45 26.73 3.90 -19.71
C PRO A 45 27.14 3.27 -21.05
N LEU A 46 26.78 3.95 -22.15
CA LEU A 46 27.00 3.47 -23.52
C LEU A 46 28.45 3.05 -23.79
N THR A 47 29.41 3.71 -23.14
CA THR A 47 30.84 3.43 -23.25
C THR A 47 31.27 2.08 -22.68
N LYS A 48 30.46 1.44 -21.83
CA LYS A 48 30.69 0.07 -21.36
C LYS A 48 30.20 -0.99 -22.35
N GLN A 49 29.40 -0.61 -23.33
CA GLN A 49 28.74 -1.54 -24.23
C GLN A 49 29.71 -1.98 -25.34
N ALA A 50 29.93 -3.28 -25.50
CA ALA A 50 30.85 -3.81 -26.50
C ALA A 50 30.38 -3.49 -27.95
N LEU A 51 29.07 -3.39 -28.17
CA LEU A 51 28.49 -3.04 -29.46
C LEU A 51 28.84 -1.60 -29.88
N PHE A 52 28.90 -0.67 -28.92
CA PHE A 52 29.32 0.71 -29.16
C PHE A 52 30.74 0.78 -29.70
N TRP A 53 31.69 0.11 -29.04
CA TRP A 53 33.07 0.13 -29.54
C TRP A 53 33.23 -0.59 -30.87
N SER A 54 32.48 -1.66 -31.11
CA SER A 54 32.53 -2.39 -32.39
C SER A 54 31.97 -1.52 -33.53
N SER A 55 30.96 -0.69 -33.25
CA SER A 55 30.40 0.29 -34.21
C SER A 55 31.40 1.35 -34.67
N ILE A 56 32.45 1.60 -33.88
CA ILE A 56 33.55 2.52 -34.21
C ILE A 56 34.72 1.77 -34.83
N ARG A 57 35.15 0.65 -34.22
CA ARG A 57 36.32 -0.12 -34.66
C ARG A 57 36.16 -0.68 -36.07
N ILE A 58 34.99 -1.23 -36.41
CA ILE A 58 34.76 -1.82 -37.74
C ILE A 58 34.98 -0.77 -38.84
N PRO A 59 34.28 0.39 -38.87
CA PRO A 59 34.54 1.48 -39.81
C PRO A 59 35.97 2.02 -39.79
N PHE A 60 36.54 2.24 -38.60
CA PHE A 60 37.85 2.87 -38.45
C PHE A 60 38.99 1.98 -38.94
N ILE A 61 39.00 0.70 -38.56
CA ILE A 61 40.00 -0.25 -39.03
C ILE A 61 39.83 -0.50 -40.52
N SER A 62 38.59 -0.53 -41.03
CA SER A 62 38.33 -0.61 -42.48
C SER A 62 38.91 0.59 -43.24
N PHE A 63 38.76 1.81 -42.72
CA PHE A 63 39.37 3.01 -43.29
C PHE A 63 40.89 2.88 -43.41
N ILE A 64 41.57 2.48 -42.33
CA ILE A 64 43.03 2.31 -42.34
C ILE A 64 43.41 1.19 -43.31
N TYR A 65 42.74 0.05 -43.24
CA TYR A 65 43.04 -1.13 -44.05
C TYR A 65 42.99 -0.83 -45.55
N PHE A 66 41.88 -0.27 -46.04
CA PHE A 66 41.76 0.10 -47.45
C PHE A 66 42.59 1.35 -47.81
N GLY A 67 42.78 2.26 -46.85
CA GLY A 67 43.61 3.44 -47.02
C GLY A 67 45.06 3.10 -47.35
N LEU A 68 45.64 2.11 -46.66
CA LEU A 68 47.01 1.66 -46.93
C LEU A 68 47.23 1.26 -48.40
N PHE A 69 46.24 0.64 -49.05
CA PHE A 69 46.31 0.31 -50.47
C PHE A 69 46.07 1.52 -51.38
N SER A 70 45.10 2.38 -51.02
CA SER A 70 44.81 3.62 -51.76
C SER A 70 45.98 4.60 -51.79
N TRP A 71 46.81 4.63 -50.75
CA TRP A 71 47.86 5.64 -50.58
C TRP A 71 49.27 5.16 -50.94
N ALA A 72 49.47 3.86 -51.14
CA ALA A 72 50.80 3.25 -51.23
C ALA A 72 51.72 3.86 -52.29
N ASN A 73 51.17 4.31 -53.42
CA ASN A 73 51.93 4.87 -54.54
C ASN A 73 51.98 6.41 -54.54
N TYR A 74 51.47 7.05 -53.50
CA TYR A 74 51.37 8.50 -53.40
C TYR A 74 52.30 9.04 -52.31
N LYS A 75 52.92 10.19 -52.58
CA LYS A 75 53.68 10.95 -51.57
C LYS A 75 52.77 12.00 -50.95
N PHE A 76 52.93 12.21 -49.65
CA PHE A 76 52.20 13.25 -48.94
C PHE A 76 52.58 14.63 -49.48
N GLN A 77 51.58 15.44 -49.84
CA GLN A 77 51.74 16.81 -50.32
C GLN A 77 50.77 17.71 -49.57
N PHE A 78 51.29 18.72 -48.87
CA PHE A 78 50.50 19.64 -48.04
C PHE A 78 50.14 20.91 -48.81
N ASN A 79 49.35 20.76 -49.87
CA ASN A 79 48.85 21.84 -50.71
C ASN A 79 47.46 21.48 -51.27
N GLN A 80 46.80 22.43 -51.95
CA GLN A 80 45.45 22.24 -52.48
C GLN A 80 45.33 21.02 -53.40
N GLU A 81 46.31 20.81 -54.27
CA GLU A 81 46.35 19.67 -55.21
C GLU A 81 46.48 18.34 -54.48
N GLY A 82 47.33 18.27 -53.45
CA GLY A 82 47.51 17.12 -52.58
C GLY A 82 46.22 16.75 -51.83
N PHE A 83 45.48 17.72 -51.31
CA PHE A 83 44.19 17.45 -50.66
C PHE A 83 43.13 16.93 -51.64
N ASN A 84 43.03 17.51 -52.83
CA ASN A 84 42.10 17.05 -53.87
C ASN A 84 42.41 15.61 -54.30
N ASN A 85 43.69 15.29 -54.50
CA ASN A 85 44.14 13.94 -54.82
C ASN A 85 43.84 12.97 -53.68
N PHE A 86 44.11 13.34 -52.42
CA PHE A 86 43.81 12.51 -51.26
C PHE A 86 42.32 12.15 -51.19
N ILE A 87 41.41 13.11 -51.38
CA ILE A 87 39.97 12.84 -51.38
C ILE A 87 39.60 11.92 -52.55
N SER A 88 40.16 12.16 -53.74
CA SER A 88 39.86 11.36 -54.94
C SER A 88 40.25 9.89 -54.79
N ILE A 89 41.44 9.61 -54.24
CA ILE A 89 41.95 8.24 -54.04
C ILE A 89 41.36 7.56 -52.79
N SER A 90 40.86 8.34 -51.82
CA SER A 90 40.33 7.84 -50.56
C SER A 90 38.81 7.67 -50.54
N LYS A 91 38.12 7.71 -51.69
CA LYS A 91 36.65 7.59 -51.75
C LYS A 91 36.11 6.37 -51.00
N LEU A 92 36.69 5.19 -51.23
CA LEU A 92 36.30 3.96 -50.55
C LEU A 92 36.66 4.00 -49.05
N PRO A 93 37.91 4.27 -48.65
CA PRO A 93 38.26 4.44 -47.23
C PRO A 93 37.34 5.42 -46.50
N LEU A 94 37.13 6.63 -47.04
CA LEU A 94 36.30 7.67 -46.44
C LEU A 94 34.82 7.24 -46.37
N GLY A 95 34.33 6.54 -47.38
CA GLY A 95 33.00 5.93 -47.36
C GLY A 95 32.85 4.93 -46.21
N LEU A 96 33.84 4.06 -46.00
CA LEU A 96 33.84 3.12 -44.89
C LEU A 96 33.93 3.82 -43.53
N LEU A 97 34.78 4.85 -43.40
CA LEU A 97 34.87 5.66 -42.19
C LEU A 97 33.53 6.33 -41.86
N SER A 98 32.81 6.79 -42.89
CA SER A 98 31.53 7.47 -42.73
C SER A 98 30.46 6.59 -42.07
N LEU A 99 30.57 5.25 -42.17
CA LEU A 99 29.67 4.28 -41.52
C LEU A 99 29.74 4.32 -39.99
N CYS A 100 30.78 4.92 -39.41
CA CYS A 100 30.85 5.16 -37.97
C CYS A 100 29.65 5.99 -37.48
N ILE A 101 29.24 6.99 -38.25
CA ILE A 101 28.13 7.88 -37.90
C ILE A 101 26.80 7.12 -37.80
N PRO A 102 26.30 6.42 -38.86
CA PRO A 102 25.04 5.69 -38.78
C PRO A 102 25.11 4.52 -37.79
N PHE A 103 26.25 3.82 -37.66
CA PHE A 103 26.35 2.70 -36.72
C PHE A 103 26.26 3.17 -35.26
N VAL A 104 27.04 4.19 -34.88
CA VAL A 104 26.95 4.78 -33.53
C VAL A 104 25.55 5.32 -33.26
N ALA A 105 24.92 5.97 -34.24
CA ALA A 105 23.55 6.49 -34.11
C ALA A 105 22.53 5.38 -33.82
N ILE A 106 22.62 4.23 -34.51
CA ILE A 106 21.75 3.07 -34.28
C ILE A 106 21.96 2.51 -32.87
N VAL A 107 23.22 2.26 -32.48
CA VAL A 107 23.53 1.69 -31.15
C VAL A 107 23.07 2.63 -30.02
N ASN A 108 23.26 3.94 -30.18
CA ASN A 108 22.80 4.93 -29.22
C ASN A 108 21.26 4.97 -29.10
N ASN A 109 20.51 4.85 -30.20
CA ASN A 109 19.06 4.79 -30.15
C ASN A 109 18.55 3.52 -29.44
N ILE A 110 19.15 2.37 -29.72
CA ILE A 110 18.83 1.11 -29.02
C ILE A 110 19.10 1.26 -27.51
N HIS A 111 20.25 1.83 -27.15
CA HIS A 111 20.63 2.06 -25.76
C HIS A 111 19.64 2.98 -25.03
N ARG A 112 19.22 4.08 -25.68
CA ARG A 112 18.20 5.00 -25.14
C ARG A 112 16.88 4.28 -24.88
N THR A 113 16.43 3.39 -25.77
CA THR A 113 15.22 2.59 -25.55
C THR A 113 15.35 1.71 -24.32
N ILE A 114 16.46 0.98 -24.17
CA ILE A 114 16.71 0.13 -23.00
C ILE A 114 16.73 0.94 -21.69
N GLN A 115 17.42 2.08 -21.69
CA GLN A 115 17.43 2.97 -20.53
C GLN A 115 16.04 3.51 -20.19
N THR A 116 15.27 3.88 -21.21
CA THR A 116 13.90 4.39 -21.03
C THR A 116 13.00 3.29 -20.46
N ASP A 117 13.10 2.06 -20.96
CA ASP A 117 12.33 0.93 -20.46
C ASP A 117 12.65 0.64 -18.99
N GLU A 118 13.94 0.61 -18.62
CA GLU A 118 14.34 0.42 -17.22
C GLU A 118 13.86 1.56 -16.31
N GLN A 119 13.96 2.81 -16.76
CA GLN A 119 13.41 3.96 -16.03
C GLN A 119 11.90 3.82 -15.85
N ILE A 120 11.15 3.42 -16.88
CA ILE A 120 9.70 3.18 -16.79
C ILE A 120 9.41 2.09 -15.75
N GLN A 121 10.18 0.99 -15.72
CA GLN A 121 9.98 -0.07 -14.73
C GLN A 121 10.27 0.41 -13.30
N GLN A 122 11.37 1.13 -13.10
CA GLN A 122 11.69 1.72 -11.79
C GLN A 122 10.63 2.72 -11.34
N THR A 123 10.15 3.58 -12.25
CA THR A 123 9.04 4.50 -11.97
C THR A 123 7.75 3.76 -11.65
N LYS A 124 7.41 2.67 -12.34
CA LYS A 124 6.23 1.84 -12.03
C LYS A 124 6.33 1.25 -10.62
N LEU A 125 7.49 0.72 -10.23
CA LEU A 125 7.72 0.18 -8.89
C LEU A 125 7.61 1.27 -7.81
N LYS A 126 8.21 2.44 -8.07
CA LYS A 126 8.13 3.59 -7.16
C LYS A 126 6.69 4.07 -7.01
N ASN A 127 5.97 4.29 -8.11
CA ASN A 127 4.58 4.73 -8.09
C ASN A 127 3.67 3.75 -7.33
N ARG A 128 3.90 2.44 -7.46
CA ARG A 128 3.16 1.44 -6.69
C ARG A 128 3.41 1.57 -5.20
N THR A 129 4.67 1.72 -4.82
CA THR A 129 5.08 1.88 -3.41
C THR A 129 4.54 3.18 -2.81
N ASP A 130 4.63 4.29 -3.56
CA ASP A 130 4.14 5.59 -3.14
C ASP A 130 2.62 5.58 -2.97
N LEU A 131 1.89 4.91 -3.86
CA LEU A 131 0.44 4.73 -3.75
C LEU A 131 0.06 3.99 -2.47
N PHE A 132 0.73 2.88 -2.15
CA PHE A 132 0.49 2.12 -0.91
C PHE A 132 0.68 2.99 0.32
N TYR A 133 1.82 3.68 0.43
CA TYR A 133 2.12 4.49 1.62
C TYR A 133 1.23 5.73 1.71
N SER A 134 0.88 6.35 0.59
CA SER A 134 -0.06 7.47 0.56
C SER A 134 -1.45 7.03 1.04
N HIS A 135 -1.97 5.93 0.50
CA HIS A 135 -3.25 5.35 0.92
C HIS A 135 -3.24 5.04 2.42
N GLN A 136 -2.24 4.30 2.90
CA GLN A 136 -2.11 3.95 4.32
C GLN A 136 -2.04 5.20 5.22
N LYS A 137 -1.21 6.18 4.86
CA LYS A 137 -1.05 7.41 5.65
C LYS A 137 -2.35 8.19 5.74
N ASN A 138 -3.04 8.38 4.61
CA ASN A 138 -4.29 9.14 4.57
C ASN A 138 -5.35 8.56 5.50
N TYR A 139 -5.55 7.23 5.48
CA TYR A 139 -6.50 6.57 6.36
C TYR A 139 -6.09 6.63 7.84
N ILE A 140 -4.80 6.41 8.15
CA ILE A 140 -4.32 6.50 9.53
C ILE A 140 -4.49 7.91 10.09
N GLU A 141 -4.19 8.93 9.29
CA GLU A 141 -4.35 10.34 9.67
C GLU A 141 -5.83 10.68 9.90
N TYR A 142 -6.71 10.24 9.01
CA TYR A 142 -8.15 10.43 9.16
C TYR A 142 -8.70 9.74 10.42
N PHE A 143 -8.33 8.47 10.65
CA PHE A 143 -8.75 7.70 11.83
C PHE A 143 -8.30 8.35 13.15
N ASN A 144 -7.12 8.97 13.18
CA ASN A 144 -6.64 9.67 14.37
C ASN A 144 -7.37 11.00 14.62
N THR A 145 -7.71 11.72 13.56
CA THR A 145 -8.14 13.13 13.67
C THR A 145 -9.66 13.26 13.74
N SER A 146 -10.37 12.48 12.93
CA SER A 146 -11.79 12.67 12.63
C SER A 146 -12.70 11.70 13.37
N ILE A 147 -12.22 10.48 13.68
CA ILE A 147 -13.05 9.42 14.29
C ILE A 147 -12.95 9.46 15.81
N LYS A 148 -13.79 10.31 16.42
CA LYS A 148 -13.98 10.41 17.87
C LYS A 148 -15.39 10.85 18.19
N LYS A 149 -15.97 10.33 19.27
CA LYS A 149 -17.25 10.78 19.83
C LYS A 149 -17.16 10.88 21.33
N ASN A 150 -17.72 11.94 21.88
CA ASN A 150 -17.90 12.09 23.32
C ASN A 150 -19.30 11.61 23.71
N VAL A 151 -19.36 10.87 24.81
CA VAL A 151 -20.61 10.35 25.38
C VAL A 151 -20.70 10.78 26.83
N TYR A 152 -21.84 11.36 27.21
CA TYR A 152 -22.13 11.74 28.59
C TYR A 152 -22.89 10.60 29.28
N ILE A 153 -22.22 9.98 30.27
CA ILE A 153 -22.79 8.96 31.14
C ILE A 153 -23.36 9.62 32.39
N ILE A 154 -24.60 9.30 32.72
CA ILE A 154 -25.31 9.79 33.89
C ILE A 154 -25.09 8.80 35.04
N GLU A 155 -24.41 9.23 36.09
CA GLU A 155 -24.20 8.43 37.31
C GLU A 155 -24.86 9.12 38.50
N THR A 156 -25.60 8.36 39.31
CA THR A 156 -26.27 8.91 40.50
C THR A 156 -25.38 8.80 41.73
N MET A 157 -24.96 9.91 42.34
CA MET A 157 -24.19 9.88 43.59
C MET A 157 -25.10 9.99 44.82
N GLU A 158 -24.89 9.11 45.79
CA GLU A 158 -25.43 9.28 47.15
C GLU A 158 -24.46 10.17 47.95
N SER A 159 -25.00 11.24 48.55
CA SER A 159 -24.23 12.08 49.48
C SER A 159 -24.14 11.38 50.84
N PRO A 160 -22.94 11.17 51.42
CA PRO A 160 -22.80 10.47 52.69
C PRO A 160 -23.39 11.24 53.89
N HIS A 161 -23.86 12.48 53.73
CA HIS A 161 -24.34 13.32 54.84
C HIS A 161 -25.73 13.94 54.63
N SER A 162 -26.55 13.48 53.67
CA SER A 162 -27.91 14.02 53.49
C SER A 162 -28.86 13.04 52.84
N ILE A 163 -29.97 12.72 53.52
CA ILE A 163 -30.97 11.71 53.13
C ILE A 163 -31.82 12.10 51.90
N VAL A 164 -31.68 13.31 51.32
CA VAL A 164 -32.70 13.83 50.38
C VAL A 164 -32.20 14.29 49.01
N THR A 165 -30.90 14.29 48.70
CA THR A 165 -30.46 14.73 47.36
C THR A 165 -29.50 13.74 46.72
N LYS A 166 -30.04 12.84 45.88
CA LYS A 166 -29.29 12.13 44.83
C LYS A 166 -28.66 13.18 43.90
N LYS A 167 -27.34 13.31 43.90
CA LYS A 167 -26.64 14.23 43.00
C LYS A 167 -26.38 13.50 41.69
N VAL A 168 -26.97 13.96 40.61
CA VAL A 168 -26.67 13.46 39.27
C VAL A 168 -25.31 14.02 38.84
N VAL A 169 -24.39 13.13 38.47
CA VAL A 169 -23.07 13.49 37.94
C VAL A 169 -22.96 12.99 36.52
N GLU A 170 -22.64 13.89 35.60
CA GLU A 170 -22.37 13.55 34.22
C GLU A 170 -20.87 13.36 34.02
N SER A 171 -20.48 12.18 33.54
CA SER A 171 -19.10 11.86 33.19
C SER A 171 -18.97 11.80 31.67
N GLU A 172 -18.04 12.58 31.11
CA GLU A 172 -17.74 12.55 29.68
C GLU A 172 -16.73 11.44 29.36
N ILE A 173 -17.06 10.58 28.40
CA ILE A 173 -16.20 9.50 27.91
C ILE A 173 -15.92 9.75 26.42
N GLU A 174 -14.65 9.90 26.06
CA GLU A 174 -14.21 9.98 24.67
C GLU A 174 -13.98 8.57 24.10
N ILE A 175 -14.76 8.20 23.08
CA ILE A 175 -14.56 6.99 22.30
C ILE A 175 -13.81 7.35 21.02
N LYS A 176 -12.63 6.75 20.82
CA LYS A 176 -11.75 6.99 19.66
C LYS A 176 -11.04 5.71 19.21
N ILE A 177 -10.41 5.75 18.04
CA ILE A 177 -9.58 4.63 17.56
C ILE A 177 -8.24 4.60 18.32
N ILE A 178 -7.92 3.50 18.99
CA ILE A 178 -6.64 3.33 19.72
C ILE A 178 -5.52 2.86 18.77
N ALA A 179 -5.85 2.00 17.80
CA ALA A 179 -4.86 1.37 16.92
C ALA A 179 -5.23 1.58 15.43
N PRO A 180 -5.06 2.80 14.89
CA PRO A 180 -5.42 3.14 13.51
C PRO A 180 -4.76 2.24 12.47
N PHE A 181 -3.48 1.93 12.66
CA PHE A 181 -2.73 1.04 11.77
C PHE A 181 -3.28 -0.39 11.76
N LYS A 182 -3.72 -0.89 12.92
CA LYS A 182 -4.32 -2.23 13.04
C LYS A 182 -5.72 -2.25 12.42
N LEU A 183 -6.49 -1.16 12.58
CA LEU A 183 -7.77 -1.01 11.90
C LEU A 183 -7.59 -0.97 10.38
N TYR A 184 -6.64 -0.17 9.87
CA TYR A 184 -6.29 -0.13 8.46
C TYR A 184 -5.99 -1.52 7.89
N LYS A 185 -5.15 -2.31 8.58
CA LYS A 185 -4.85 -3.70 8.18
C LYS A 185 -6.05 -4.64 8.24
N LYS A 186 -7.00 -4.41 9.15
CA LYS A 186 -8.25 -5.19 9.22
C LYS A 186 -9.18 -4.87 8.05
N ILE A 187 -9.25 -3.59 7.66
CA ILE A 187 -10.07 -3.11 6.55
C ILE A 187 -9.45 -3.54 5.21
N PHE A 188 -8.17 -3.25 4.98
CA PHE A 188 -7.45 -3.52 3.75
C PHE A 188 -6.45 -4.66 3.94
N ASN A 189 -6.95 -5.87 4.18
CA ASN A 189 -6.13 -7.02 4.57
C ASN A 189 -5.24 -7.58 3.45
N LYS A 190 -5.50 -7.20 2.19
CA LYS A 190 -4.69 -7.58 1.02
C LYS A 190 -3.74 -6.48 0.54
N ALA A 191 -3.84 -5.28 1.10
CA ALA A 191 -3.03 -4.16 0.66
C ALA A 191 -1.55 -4.43 0.93
N SER A 192 -0.73 -4.28 -0.12
CA SER A 192 0.71 -4.47 -0.06
C SER A 192 1.42 -3.53 -1.03
N THR A 193 2.72 -3.33 -0.85
CA THR A 193 3.58 -2.54 -1.74
C THR A 193 3.72 -3.14 -3.14
N TYR A 194 3.30 -4.39 -3.34
CA TYR A 194 3.44 -5.12 -4.61
C TYR A 194 2.15 -5.11 -5.43
N ASP A 195 1.03 -5.43 -4.78
CA ASP A 195 -0.25 -5.69 -5.44
C ASP A 195 -1.21 -4.48 -5.37
N ASN A 196 -1.03 -3.59 -4.40
CA ASN A 196 -1.92 -2.44 -4.16
C ASN A 196 -3.43 -2.81 -4.15
N ASP A 197 -3.76 -4.02 -3.73
CA ASP A 197 -5.14 -4.47 -3.59
C ASP A 197 -5.76 -3.81 -2.34
N PHE A 198 -6.46 -2.69 -2.56
CA PHE A 198 -7.20 -1.96 -1.55
C PHE A 198 -8.65 -2.45 -1.43
N SER A 199 -8.94 -3.70 -1.80
CA SER A 199 -10.26 -4.28 -1.56
C SER A 199 -10.56 -4.37 -0.06
N ILE A 200 -11.82 -4.13 0.28
CA ILE A 200 -12.31 -4.15 1.65
C ILE A 200 -12.48 -5.61 2.10
N SER A 201 -11.99 -5.89 3.30
CA SER A 201 -12.07 -7.19 3.96
C SER A 201 -13.51 -7.59 4.22
N THR A 202 -13.99 -8.58 3.48
CA THR A 202 -15.33 -9.16 3.67
C THR A 202 -15.47 -9.80 5.06
N THR A 203 -14.38 -10.34 5.63
CA THR A 203 -14.37 -10.92 6.98
C THR A 203 -14.72 -9.89 8.05
N LEU A 204 -14.14 -8.68 7.97
CA LEU A 204 -14.46 -7.60 8.90
C LEU A 204 -15.94 -7.20 8.78
N ILE A 205 -16.40 -6.98 7.55
CA ILE A 205 -17.78 -6.56 7.28
C ILE A 205 -18.79 -7.61 7.76
N ASN A 206 -18.55 -8.88 7.47
CA ASN A 206 -19.42 -9.97 7.91
C ASN A 206 -19.44 -10.12 9.43
N SER A 207 -18.30 -9.94 10.10
CA SER A 207 -18.23 -9.95 11.56
C SER A 207 -18.97 -8.78 12.19
N LEU A 208 -18.86 -7.57 11.65
CA LEU A 208 -19.63 -6.43 12.14
C LEU A 208 -21.13 -6.65 11.92
N LYS A 209 -21.52 -7.14 10.75
CA LYS A 209 -22.92 -7.44 10.42
C LYS A 209 -23.52 -8.51 11.33
N SER A 210 -22.78 -9.57 11.64
CA SER A 210 -23.27 -10.60 12.57
C SER A 210 -23.40 -10.08 13.99
N LEU A 211 -22.47 -9.25 14.47
CA LEU A 211 -22.52 -8.65 15.80
C LEU A 211 -23.72 -7.68 15.95
N TRP A 212 -23.93 -6.79 14.97
CA TRP A 212 -25.05 -5.85 15.01
C TRP A 212 -26.42 -6.55 14.90
N ARG A 213 -26.54 -7.59 14.07
CA ARG A 213 -27.74 -8.44 14.04
C ARG A 213 -27.95 -9.23 15.32
N GLY A 214 -26.87 -9.65 15.98
CA GLY A 214 -26.94 -10.29 17.29
C GLY A 214 -27.51 -9.33 18.34
N ILE A 215 -27.06 -8.07 18.35
CA ILE A 215 -27.61 -7.03 19.23
C ILE A 215 -29.09 -6.78 18.93
N ASP A 216 -29.48 -6.73 17.66
CA ASP A 216 -30.87 -6.58 17.23
C ASP A 216 -31.78 -7.67 17.79
N ALA A 217 -31.39 -8.93 17.62
CA ALA A 217 -32.11 -10.08 18.16
C ALA A 217 -32.22 -10.04 19.69
N LEU A 218 -31.14 -9.65 20.38
CA LEU A 218 -31.14 -9.51 21.83
C LEU A 218 -32.04 -8.37 22.32
N ILE A 219 -32.10 -7.25 21.59
CA ILE A 219 -33.02 -6.14 21.91
C ILE A 219 -34.47 -6.60 21.73
N ASP A 220 -34.77 -7.34 20.67
CA ASP A 220 -36.10 -7.90 20.44
C ASP A 220 -36.48 -8.91 21.54
N GLU A 221 -35.58 -9.83 21.89
CA GLU A 221 -35.76 -10.77 23.00
C GLU A 221 -36.03 -10.06 24.33
N LEU A 222 -35.30 -8.97 24.62
CA LEU A 222 -35.48 -8.16 25.83
C LEU A 222 -36.90 -7.58 25.93
N ARG A 223 -37.56 -7.24 24.81
CA ARG A 223 -38.92 -6.66 24.82
C ARG A 223 -39.99 -7.61 25.34
N TYR A 224 -39.79 -8.91 25.15
CA TYR A 224 -40.77 -9.93 25.51
C TYR A 224 -40.38 -10.70 26.78
N THR A 225 -39.17 -10.49 27.29
CA THR A 225 -38.68 -11.17 28.48
C THR A 225 -39.31 -10.57 29.73
N VAL A 226 -40.00 -11.40 30.51
CA VAL A 226 -40.66 -10.99 31.76
C VAL A 226 -39.84 -11.37 32.99
N HIS A 227 -39.03 -12.42 32.90
CA HIS A 227 -38.22 -12.92 34.01
C HIS A 227 -36.93 -12.11 34.15
N GLU A 228 -36.79 -11.39 35.27
CA GLU A 228 -35.73 -10.38 35.47
C GLU A 228 -34.28 -10.91 35.32
N PRO A 229 -33.91 -12.10 35.85
CA PRO A 229 -32.57 -12.65 35.64
C PRO A 229 -32.20 -12.82 34.16
N ASP A 230 -33.17 -13.18 33.31
CA ASP A 230 -32.95 -13.39 31.88
C ASP A 230 -32.72 -12.02 31.18
N CYS A 231 -33.41 -10.96 31.63
CA CYS A 231 -33.16 -9.59 31.15
C CYS A 231 -31.71 -9.16 31.43
N PHE A 232 -31.17 -9.46 32.61
CA PHE A 232 -29.78 -9.15 32.95
C PHE A 232 -28.77 -9.97 32.14
N GLU A 233 -29.07 -11.24 31.87
CA GLU A 233 -28.25 -12.06 30.97
C GLU A 233 -28.21 -11.48 29.55
N ILE A 234 -29.37 -11.04 29.03
CA ILE A 234 -29.47 -10.39 27.72
C ILE A 234 -28.65 -9.09 27.69
N ILE A 235 -28.74 -8.25 28.72
CA ILE A 235 -27.92 -7.03 28.83
C ILE A 235 -26.42 -7.37 28.83
N TYR A 236 -26.00 -8.40 29.56
CA TYR A 236 -24.61 -8.85 29.53
C TYR A 236 -24.17 -9.29 28.13
N LYS A 237 -25.01 -10.04 27.41
CA LYS A 237 -24.75 -10.45 26.01
C LYS A 237 -24.61 -9.23 25.09
N ILE A 238 -25.45 -8.20 25.27
CA ILE A 238 -25.33 -6.94 24.53
C ILE A 238 -23.98 -6.25 24.84
N GLU A 239 -23.60 -6.13 26.11
CA GLU A 239 -22.29 -5.55 26.50
C GLU A 239 -21.10 -6.33 25.89
N SER A 240 -21.21 -7.66 25.83
CA SER A 240 -20.19 -8.53 25.23
C SER A 240 -20.09 -8.30 23.72
N ALA A 241 -21.24 -8.23 23.02
CA ALA A 241 -21.28 -7.90 21.60
C ALA A 241 -20.69 -6.50 21.30
N MET A 242 -20.98 -5.51 22.14
CA MET A 242 -20.37 -4.18 22.05
C MET A 242 -18.85 -4.25 22.22
N THR A 243 -18.36 -5.03 23.19
CA THR A 243 -16.92 -5.22 23.38
C THR A 243 -16.26 -5.83 22.14
N SER A 244 -16.94 -6.77 21.49
CA SER A 244 -16.51 -7.38 20.22
C SER A 244 -16.49 -6.36 19.06
N ILE A 245 -17.49 -5.49 18.96
CA ILE A 245 -17.53 -4.38 17.98
C ILE A 245 -16.34 -3.43 18.20
N SER A 246 -16.11 -3.01 19.45
CA SER A 246 -14.97 -2.17 19.83
C SER A 246 -13.64 -2.81 19.44
N SER A 247 -13.47 -4.11 19.70
CA SER A 247 -12.28 -4.87 19.28
C SER A 247 -12.13 -4.98 17.76
N ASN A 248 -13.22 -5.09 17.01
CA ASN A 248 -13.15 -5.10 15.54
C ASN A 248 -12.71 -3.75 14.99
N LEU A 249 -13.31 -2.67 15.49
CA LEU A 249 -13.07 -1.30 15.06
C LEU A 249 -11.85 -0.62 15.74
N GLN A 250 -11.17 -1.32 16.66
CA GLN A 250 -10.07 -0.78 17.47
C GLN A 250 -10.47 0.45 18.29
N LEU A 251 -11.70 0.52 18.78
CA LEU A 251 -12.19 1.65 19.59
C LEU A 251 -11.66 1.58 21.03
N SER A 252 -11.63 2.71 21.71
CA SER A 252 -11.29 2.78 23.13
C SER A 252 -12.30 1.99 23.97
N PRO A 253 -11.82 1.26 25.00
CA PRO A 253 -12.72 0.61 25.93
C PRO A 253 -13.51 1.68 26.69
N ILE A 254 -14.78 1.38 26.96
CA ILE A 254 -15.60 2.21 27.83
C ILE A 254 -15.12 1.97 29.26
N ILE A 255 -14.35 2.92 29.79
CA ILE A 255 -13.87 2.90 31.17
C ILE A 255 -14.77 3.83 31.97
N THR A 256 -15.76 3.25 32.66
CA THR A 256 -16.55 3.97 33.65
C THR A 256 -15.79 4.01 34.99
N LYS A 257 -16.08 5.04 35.79
CA LYS A 257 -15.46 5.19 37.12
C LYS A 257 -15.89 4.06 38.06
N TYR A 258 -17.14 3.65 37.92
CA TYR A 258 -17.74 2.58 38.70
C TYR A 258 -18.24 1.46 37.79
N SER A 259 -18.19 0.25 38.29
CA SER A 259 -19.05 -0.84 37.82
C SER A 259 -20.25 -0.96 38.75
N PHE A 260 -21.35 -1.36 38.18
CA PHE A 260 -22.63 -1.44 38.85
C PHE A 260 -22.95 -2.89 39.14
N ILE A 261 -23.14 -3.18 40.42
CA ILE A 261 -23.39 -4.53 40.91
C ILE A 261 -24.81 -4.59 41.46
N ILE A 262 -25.57 -5.54 40.94
CA ILE A 262 -26.85 -5.96 41.50
C ILE A 262 -26.61 -7.30 42.17
N ASP A 263 -26.87 -7.32 43.47
CA ASP A 263 -26.59 -8.44 44.36
C ASP A 263 -27.91 -8.81 45.02
N THR A 264 -28.57 -9.83 44.49
CA THR A 264 -29.82 -10.38 45.00
C THR A 264 -29.57 -11.74 45.62
N ASN A 265 -30.52 -12.24 46.40
CA ASN A 265 -30.42 -13.59 46.97
C ASN A 265 -30.40 -14.71 45.90
N SER A 266 -30.79 -14.41 44.66
CA SER A 266 -30.92 -15.38 43.56
C SER A 266 -29.84 -15.26 42.49
N PHE A 267 -29.28 -14.07 42.25
CA PHE A 267 -28.24 -13.87 41.23
C PHE A 267 -27.34 -12.66 41.51
N TYR A 268 -26.17 -12.69 40.89
CA TYR A 268 -25.18 -11.62 40.90
C TYR A 268 -24.98 -11.08 39.48
N PHE A 269 -25.21 -9.79 39.28
CA PHE A 269 -25.05 -9.13 37.98
C PHE A 269 -24.08 -7.95 38.10
N CYS A 270 -23.19 -7.82 37.11
CA CYS A 270 -22.21 -6.75 37.04
C CYS A 270 -22.27 -6.08 35.67
N SER A 271 -22.64 -4.80 35.61
CA SER A 271 -22.73 -3.99 34.40
C SER A 271 -21.73 -2.83 34.40
N ARG A 272 -21.36 -2.37 33.20
CA ARG A 272 -20.65 -1.10 33.04
C ARG A 272 -21.59 0.10 33.14
N PHE A 273 -22.89 -0.12 32.98
CA PHE A 273 -23.91 0.92 32.92
C PHE A 273 -24.80 0.88 34.17
N GLU A 274 -25.15 2.07 34.68
CA GLU A 274 -26.06 2.18 35.83
C GLU A 274 -27.50 1.83 35.41
N ASN A 275 -27.85 2.10 34.15
CA ASN A 275 -29.19 2.03 33.62
C ASN A 275 -29.21 1.86 32.09
N GLU A 276 -30.41 1.61 31.56
CA GLU A 276 -30.67 1.45 30.13
C GLU A 276 -30.37 2.73 29.32
N GLU A 277 -30.60 3.92 29.90
CA GLU A 277 -30.30 5.20 29.24
C GLU A 277 -28.81 5.31 28.87
N ASN A 278 -27.92 4.95 29.79
CA ASN A 278 -26.49 4.93 29.54
C ASN A 278 -26.10 3.89 28.49
N LEU A 279 -26.72 2.71 28.51
CA LEU A 279 -26.52 1.67 27.50
C LEU A 279 -26.91 2.21 26.10
N LYS A 280 -28.08 2.82 25.97
CA LYS A 280 -28.56 3.41 24.70
C LYS A 280 -27.64 4.50 24.17
N ARG A 281 -27.18 5.40 25.04
CA ARG A 281 -26.24 6.48 24.66
C ARG A 281 -24.94 5.94 24.09
N VAL A 282 -24.38 4.91 24.71
CA VAL A 282 -23.14 4.30 24.24
C VAL A 282 -23.37 3.48 22.97
N LEU A 283 -24.49 2.75 22.88
CA LEU A 283 -24.87 2.02 21.68
C LEU A 283 -25.04 2.96 20.48
N LYS A 284 -25.67 4.11 20.68
CA LYS A 284 -25.78 5.19 19.69
C LYS A 284 -24.40 5.69 19.25
N ALA A 285 -23.49 5.92 20.19
CA ALA A 285 -22.13 6.36 19.87
C ALA A 285 -21.37 5.31 19.05
N TYR A 286 -21.53 4.02 19.38
CA TYR A 286 -20.92 2.92 18.64
C TYR A 286 -21.49 2.81 17.22
N PHE A 287 -22.80 3.01 17.06
CA PHE A 287 -23.43 3.11 15.75
C PHE A 287 -22.84 4.25 14.93
N LEU A 288 -22.81 5.48 15.49
CA LEU A 288 -22.28 6.66 14.79
C LEU A 288 -20.81 6.49 14.41
N LEU A 289 -19.98 5.92 15.29
CA LEU A 289 -18.58 5.63 14.97
C LEU A 289 -18.43 4.54 13.90
N THR A 290 -19.29 3.52 13.93
CA THR A 290 -19.34 2.49 12.88
C THR A 290 -19.71 3.12 11.54
N GLN A 291 -20.68 4.03 11.55
CA GLN A 291 -21.07 4.80 10.38
C GLN A 291 -19.92 5.68 9.87
N ASP A 292 -19.33 6.50 10.73
CA ASP A 292 -18.22 7.38 10.34
C ASP A 292 -17.04 6.57 9.74
N ILE A 293 -16.73 5.39 10.29
CA ILE A 293 -15.68 4.51 9.72
C ILE A 293 -16.10 3.91 8.38
N LEU A 294 -17.34 3.44 8.23
CA LEU A 294 -17.79 2.82 6.99
C LEU A 294 -17.96 3.84 5.86
N ASP A 295 -18.42 5.05 6.17
CA ASP A 295 -18.53 6.15 5.22
C ASP A 295 -17.15 6.54 4.67
N THR A 296 -16.06 6.40 5.45
CA THR A 296 -14.69 6.66 4.95
C THR A 296 -14.20 5.67 3.90
N ILE A 297 -14.82 4.50 3.83
CA ILE A 297 -14.50 3.44 2.87
C ILE A 297 -15.63 3.26 1.86
N ASP A 298 -16.49 4.28 1.70
CA ASP A 298 -17.63 4.31 0.78
C ASP A 298 -18.63 3.15 0.96
N LEU A 299 -18.78 2.67 2.21
CA LEU A 299 -19.77 1.66 2.57
C LEU A 299 -20.88 2.24 3.45
N LYS A 300 -22.13 1.92 3.10
CA LYS A 300 -23.28 2.29 3.92
C LYS A 300 -23.35 1.44 5.19
N ALA A 301 -23.41 2.08 6.35
CA ALA A 301 -23.61 1.41 7.63
C ALA A 301 -25.09 1.12 7.91
N TYR A 302 -25.91 2.16 7.85
CA TYR A 302 -27.34 2.13 8.15
C TYR A 302 -28.10 1.24 7.17
N GLY A 303 -28.96 0.35 7.67
CA GLY A 303 -29.79 -0.57 6.88
C GLY A 303 -29.04 -1.73 6.21
N TYR A 304 -27.70 -1.67 6.13
CA TYR A 304 -26.87 -2.71 5.49
C TYR A 304 -26.08 -3.55 6.49
N ILE A 305 -25.39 -2.88 7.43
CA ILE A 305 -24.59 -3.52 8.49
C ILE A 305 -25.29 -3.40 9.83
N VAL A 306 -25.83 -2.22 10.14
CA VAL A 306 -26.55 -1.94 11.39
C VAL A 306 -28.05 -1.98 11.12
N PRO A 307 -28.82 -2.87 11.79
CA PRO A 307 -30.27 -2.93 11.63
C PRO A 307 -30.99 -1.68 12.13
N ASP A 308 -32.08 -1.32 11.45
CA ASP A 308 -32.86 -0.11 11.73
C ASP A 308 -33.45 -0.11 13.16
N ALA A 309 -33.86 -1.28 13.66
CA ALA A 309 -34.47 -1.37 14.99
C ALA A 309 -33.46 -1.12 16.12
N VAL A 310 -32.18 -1.50 15.95
CA VAL A 310 -31.10 -1.14 16.88
C VAL A 310 -30.89 0.37 16.92
N VAL A 311 -30.92 1.02 15.75
CA VAL A 311 -30.79 2.47 15.66
C VAL A 311 -31.98 3.12 16.36
N GLN A 312 -33.21 2.73 16.03
CA GLN A 312 -34.42 3.25 16.66
C GLN A 312 -34.37 3.11 18.19
N TYR A 313 -34.04 1.92 18.70
CA TYR A 313 -33.87 1.68 20.14
C TYR A 313 -32.92 2.68 20.81
N SER A 314 -31.81 3.00 20.16
CA SER A 314 -30.82 3.95 20.69
C SER A 314 -31.30 5.42 20.74
N TYR A 315 -32.37 5.75 20.00
CA TYR A 315 -33.01 7.08 20.01
C TYR A 315 -34.35 7.10 20.78
N MET A 316 -34.90 5.95 21.17
CA MET A 316 -36.17 5.87 21.89
C MET A 316 -36.04 6.40 23.32
N SER A 317 -36.94 7.32 23.69
CA SER A 317 -37.09 7.81 25.06
C SER A 317 -37.72 6.80 26.01
N GLU A 318 -38.45 5.81 25.49
CA GLU A 318 -39.12 4.77 26.27
C GLU A 318 -38.14 3.67 26.68
N TYR A 319 -38.21 3.24 27.95
CA TYR A 319 -37.42 2.14 28.49
C TYR A 319 -38.05 0.80 28.15
N ILE A 320 -37.25 -0.12 27.58
CA ILE A 320 -37.67 -1.52 27.41
C ILE A 320 -37.63 -2.26 28.75
N PHE A 321 -36.66 -1.93 29.60
CA PHE A 321 -36.49 -2.51 30.93
C PHE A 321 -36.43 -1.41 32.01
N PRO A 322 -37.57 -0.74 32.31
CA PRO A 322 -37.63 0.38 33.25
C PRO A 322 -37.22 -0.01 34.67
N GLU A 323 -37.40 -1.28 35.03
CA GLU A 323 -37.09 -1.83 36.35
C GLU A 323 -35.62 -1.74 36.69
N TRP A 324 -34.69 -1.73 35.71
CA TRP A 324 -33.25 -1.54 35.94
C TRP A 324 -32.97 -0.29 36.81
N ASN A 325 -33.71 0.80 36.60
CA ASN A 325 -33.56 2.04 37.37
C ASN A 325 -34.01 1.93 38.84
N SER A 326 -34.79 0.90 39.17
CA SER A 326 -35.44 0.75 40.48
C SER A 326 -34.60 -0.05 41.49
N TRP A 327 -33.57 -0.77 41.01
CA TRP A 327 -32.72 -1.63 41.84
C TRP A 327 -31.67 -0.86 42.63
N THR A 328 -31.34 -1.37 43.82
CA THR A 328 -30.28 -0.81 44.66
C THR A 328 -28.92 -1.21 44.09
N VAL A 329 -28.32 -0.31 43.33
CA VAL A 329 -27.05 -0.58 42.66
C VAL A 329 -25.88 -0.29 43.60
N LYS A 330 -25.12 -1.33 43.99
CA LYS A 330 -23.85 -1.15 44.72
C LYS A 330 -22.77 -0.70 43.73
N LYS A 331 -22.08 0.40 44.03
CA LYS A 331 -20.95 0.88 43.21
C LYS A 331 -19.65 0.24 43.68
N SER A 332 -18.92 -0.38 42.75
CA SER A 332 -17.56 -0.86 43.00
C SER A 332 -16.59 -0.16 42.05
N SER A 333 -15.35 0.04 42.50
CA SER A 333 -14.28 0.56 41.65
C SER A 333 -14.11 -0.35 40.43
N SER A 334 -14.13 0.22 39.22
CA SER A 334 -14.07 -0.55 37.97
C SER A 334 -12.80 -1.41 37.83
N ARG A 335 -11.72 -1.08 38.56
CA ARG A 335 -10.52 -1.92 38.65
C ARG A 335 -10.79 -3.24 39.39
N ILE A 336 -11.61 -3.22 40.44
CA ILE A 336 -11.89 -4.37 41.31
C ILE A 336 -12.90 -5.32 40.64
N SER A 337 -13.90 -4.79 39.94
CA SER A 337 -14.90 -5.61 39.24
C SER A 337 -14.37 -6.31 37.98
N SER A 338 -13.33 -5.76 37.34
CA SER A 338 -12.66 -6.42 36.22
C SER A 338 -11.99 -7.75 36.62
N PHE A 339 -11.59 -7.89 37.90
CA PHE A 339 -11.12 -9.14 38.47
C PHE A 339 -12.28 -10.12 38.74
N ILE A 340 -13.43 -9.63 39.18
CA ILE A 340 -14.62 -10.46 39.46
C ILE A 340 -15.21 -11.02 38.16
N ARG A 341 -15.34 -10.21 37.10
CA ARG A 341 -15.81 -10.64 35.76
C ARG A 341 -14.92 -11.68 35.07
N ARG A 342 -13.69 -11.91 35.55
CA ARG A 342 -12.79 -12.97 35.03
C ARG A 342 -12.86 -14.27 35.85
N ALA A 343 -13.46 -14.23 37.04
CA ALA A 343 -13.51 -15.34 37.98
C ALA A 343 -14.90 -16.02 38.03
N SER A 344 -15.95 -15.33 37.59
CA SER A 344 -17.28 -15.87 37.23
C SER A 344 -17.33 -16.26 35.76
#